data_AF-A0A954XCT3-F1
#
_entry.id   AF-A0A954XCT3-F1
#
_cell.length_a   1.000
_cell.length_b   1.000
_cell.length_c   1.000
_cell.angle_alpha   90.00
_cell.angle_beta   90.00
_cell.angle_gamma   90.00
#
_symmetry.space_group_name_H-M   'P 1'
#
loop_
_entity.id
_entity.type
_entity.pdbx_description
1 polymer ?
#
loop_
_entity_poly.entity_id
_entity_poly.type
_entity_poly.pdbx_seq_one_letter_code
_entity_poly.pdbx_strand_id
1 'polypeptide(L)'
;MSSVIDSQASKSSSTQNGHAANGSAESSGGAKTPTRRRATAQSMAAQQKEISVSEFFAKNRHLLGFDNPRKALLTTVKEAVDNSLDACEEAGILPEIWVHIEQTAPNRYKIGVQDNGPGIVKKQIPFIFGKLLYGSKFHRLRMSRGQQGIGISAAGMYGKLSTGKPVKIISKLSAGKPAHYYEIEIDTKKNVPEIHNGKGDGVDIPPGDKGIEYMAANGIEWVTHYAAEEEGVKPREVISGTRVTIELEARYQRGRGSVDEYLEQTAIANPHVTLHYEDPDGNKRDYPRATDQLPVEPKEIKPHPYGVELGRLVTMMKDTKTGTITQFLTDSFSRVSPSVAKKICEEAKLSSRASTKRIGRQEADALYQAIQRTKISAPSTDCISPIGEDLLLKGLYQVVPGEFYAAATRPPSVYRGNPFQIEVALAFGGVSPVQKVSREALTELLSESDARTLRQFIVNTFDGLGPEAADRILREAKMGTRISPSKLKGKDIERLHDAMRHVNLSEGQSMQVLRYANRVPLQFQQSACAVTQAVAGLNWRPYGLSQSRNSLPSGPITVMVHMASVWVPFTSESKEAVAAYPEIMKELRLGLQAVGRKLGMYLNRRRKVKQEGERRNVFLR
;
A
#
# COMPACT_ATOMS: atom_id res chain seq x y z
N MET A 1 -46.91 22.85 -18.79
CA MET A 1 -47.63 21.63 -19.20
C MET A 1 -46.74 20.46 -18.80
N SER A 2 -46.88 19.81 -17.65
CA SER A 2 -48.12 19.46 -16.91
C SER A 2 -49.06 18.68 -17.85
N SER A 3 -49.53 17.46 -17.56
CA SER A 3 -49.86 16.86 -16.25
C SER A 3 -49.89 15.30 -16.33
N VAL A 4 -49.57 14.54 -15.27
CA VAL A 4 -50.50 13.80 -14.36
C VAL A 4 -51.33 12.72 -15.09
N ILE A 5 -51.04 11.42 -14.91
CA ILE A 5 -51.76 10.44 -14.04
C ILE A 5 -53.28 10.38 -14.32
N ASP A 6 -53.83 9.22 -14.74
CA ASP A 6 -54.59 8.30 -13.85
C ASP A 6 -54.97 6.96 -14.54
N SER A 7 -55.76 6.16 -13.83
CA SER A 7 -56.01 4.72 -13.91
C SER A 7 -57.48 4.38 -14.28
N GLN A 8 -57.88 3.11 -14.10
CA GLN A 8 -59.26 2.54 -14.21
C GLN A 8 -59.73 2.15 -15.64
N ALA A 9 -60.55 1.11 -15.87
CA ALA A 9 -61.06 0.05 -14.98
C ALA A 9 -61.57 -1.23 -15.71
N SER A 10 -61.59 -2.35 -14.96
CA SER A 10 -62.60 -3.43 -14.92
C SER A 10 -63.23 -4.05 -16.19
N LYS A 11 -63.21 -5.39 -16.30
CA LYS A 11 -64.38 -6.30 -16.08
C LYS A 11 -64.16 -7.71 -16.69
N SER A 12 -64.32 -8.75 -15.88
CA SER A 12 -65.13 -9.93 -16.23
C SER A 12 -65.33 -10.82 -15.00
N SER A 13 -66.59 -11.14 -14.70
CA SER A 13 -67.03 -12.04 -13.63
C SER A 13 -68.39 -12.62 -14.01
N SER A 14 -68.65 -13.85 -13.56
CA SER A 14 -69.91 -14.66 -13.62
C SER A 14 -69.97 -15.64 -14.82
N THR A 15 -70.46 -16.89 -14.70
CA THR A 15 -70.97 -17.74 -13.59
C THR A 15 -70.98 -19.21 -14.12
N GLN A 16 -70.64 -20.25 -13.36
CA GLN A 16 -71.58 -21.21 -12.69
C GLN A 16 -72.92 -21.47 -13.42
N ASN A 17 -73.50 -22.68 -13.52
CA ASN A 17 -73.26 -24.00 -12.89
C ASN A 17 -73.81 -25.15 -13.78
N GLY A 18 -73.42 -26.41 -13.54
CA GLY A 18 -73.99 -27.61 -14.20
C GLY A 18 -73.87 -28.86 -13.31
N HIS A 19 -75.01 -29.48 -12.99
CA HIS A 19 -75.22 -30.42 -11.86
C HIS A 19 -74.52 -31.80 -11.91
N ALA A 20 -74.28 -32.30 -10.69
CA ALA A 20 -73.85 -33.61 -10.18
C ALA A 20 -74.35 -34.91 -10.85
N ALA A 21 -73.55 -35.98 -10.69
CA ALA A 21 -74.00 -37.34 -10.32
C ALA A 21 -72.89 -38.19 -9.65
N ASN A 22 -73.30 -39.09 -8.75
CA ASN A 22 -72.52 -39.88 -7.76
C ASN A 22 -71.39 -40.81 -8.25
N GLY A 23 -70.45 -41.13 -7.34
CA GLY A 23 -69.54 -42.28 -7.42
C GLY A 23 -68.49 -42.33 -6.28
N SER A 24 -68.81 -43.03 -5.18
CA SER A 24 -67.95 -43.20 -3.97
C SER A 24 -66.74 -44.12 -4.21
N ALA A 25 -65.53 -43.77 -3.74
CA ALA A 25 -64.82 -44.34 -2.56
C ALA A 25 -64.66 -45.89 -2.58
N GLU A 26 -63.51 -46.52 -2.30
CA GLU A 26 -62.14 -46.12 -1.90
C GLU A 26 -61.21 -47.35 -2.17
N SER A 27 -59.87 -47.33 -2.11
CA SER A 27 -58.82 -46.29 -2.09
C SER A 27 -57.45 -46.87 -2.46
N SER A 28 -56.43 -46.03 -2.63
CA SER A 28 -55.01 -46.42 -2.57
C SER A 28 -54.13 -45.21 -2.19
N GLY A 29 -53.12 -45.44 -1.35
CA GLY A 29 -52.36 -44.38 -0.68
C GLY A 29 -51.31 -43.69 -1.56
N GLY A 30 -51.59 -42.44 -1.96
CA GLY A 30 -50.58 -41.54 -2.53
C GLY A 30 -50.01 -40.59 -1.47
N ALA A 31 -48.78 -40.84 -1.01
CA ALA A 31 -48.10 -39.95 -0.05
C ALA A 31 -47.80 -38.58 -0.69
N LYS A 32 -48.55 -37.54 -0.31
CA LYS A 32 -48.30 -36.16 -0.77
C LYS A 32 -47.02 -35.62 -0.12
N THR A 33 -46.03 -35.28 -0.95
CA THR A 33 -44.82 -34.58 -0.53
C THR A 33 -45.18 -33.31 0.25
N PRO A 34 -44.65 -33.09 1.47
CA PRO A 34 -45.05 -31.95 2.28
C PRO A 34 -44.62 -30.64 1.60
N THR A 35 -45.58 -29.78 1.31
CA THR A 35 -45.34 -28.44 0.78
C THR A 35 -44.52 -27.64 1.77
N ARG A 36 -43.28 -27.27 1.39
CA ARG A 36 -42.38 -26.47 2.24
C ARG A 36 -43.10 -25.20 2.70
N ARG A 37 -43.45 -25.16 3.98
CA ARG A 37 -44.10 -24.01 4.63
C ARG A 37 -43.19 -22.80 4.45
N ARG A 38 -43.67 -21.76 3.75
CA ARG A 38 -42.88 -20.55 3.48
C ARG A 38 -42.50 -19.90 4.82
N ALA A 39 -41.26 -19.42 4.93
CA ALA A 39 -40.76 -18.79 6.14
C ALA A 39 -41.61 -17.56 6.49
N THR A 40 -42.00 -17.44 7.76
CA THR A 40 -42.65 -16.23 8.30
C THR A 40 -41.61 -15.18 8.66
N ALA A 41 -42.00 -13.91 8.70
CA ALA A 41 -41.11 -12.82 9.11
C ALA A 41 -40.47 -13.08 10.49
N GLN A 42 -41.21 -13.67 11.43
CA GLN A 42 -40.70 -14.08 12.75
C GLN A 42 -39.64 -15.19 12.64
N SER A 43 -39.85 -16.19 11.78
CA SER A 43 -38.86 -17.26 11.56
C SER A 43 -37.59 -16.76 10.83
N MET A 44 -37.71 -15.73 9.99
CA MET A 44 -36.59 -15.06 9.34
C MET A 44 -35.84 -14.15 10.32
N ALA A 45 -36.55 -13.45 11.20
CA ALA A 45 -35.97 -12.62 12.26
C ALA A 45 -35.17 -13.48 13.26
N ALA A 46 -35.72 -14.64 13.68
CA ALA A 46 -35.02 -15.59 14.55
C ALA A 46 -33.76 -16.22 13.92
N GLN A 47 -33.57 -16.08 12.60
CA GLN A 47 -32.36 -16.51 11.89
C GLN A 47 -31.33 -15.40 11.70
N GLN A 48 -31.64 -14.15 12.09
CA GLN A 48 -30.68 -13.05 12.06
C GLN A 48 -29.57 -13.31 13.07
N LYS A 49 -28.33 -13.09 12.66
CA LYS A 49 -27.14 -13.27 13.48
C LYS A 49 -26.24 -12.04 13.34
N GLU A 50 -25.84 -11.48 14.46
CA GLU A 50 -24.73 -10.54 14.51
C GLU A 50 -23.40 -11.30 14.31
N ILE A 51 -22.42 -10.65 13.68
CA ILE A 51 -21.07 -11.17 13.51
C ILE A 51 -20.07 -10.12 13.98
N SER A 52 -18.97 -10.57 14.57
CA SER A 52 -17.91 -9.65 15.00
C SER A 52 -17.19 -9.04 13.79
N VAL A 53 -16.49 -7.91 13.99
CA VAL A 53 -15.60 -7.32 12.98
C VAL A 53 -14.53 -8.33 12.53
N SER A 54 -13.96 -9.10 13.45
CA SER A 54 -12.96 -10.12 13.15
C SER A 54 -13.55 -11.32 12.40
N GLU A 55 -14.80 -11.69 12.68
CA GLU A 55 -15.51 -12.74 11.92
C GLU A 55 -15.86 -12.26 10.50
N PHE A 56 -16.28 -11.00 10.36
CA PHE A 56 -16.53 -10.36 9.07
C PHE A 56 -15.27 -10.39 8.19
N PHE A 57 -14.11 -9.99 8.74
CA PHE A 57 -12.86 -10.00 8.01
C PHE A 57 -12.28 -11.41 7.76
N ALA A 58 -12.43 -12.35 8.71
CA ALA A 58 -12.06 -13.76 8.51
C ALA A 58 -12.83 -14.42 7.34
N LYS A 59 -14.07 -13.99 7.11
CA LYS A 59 -14.91 -14.37 5.94
C LYS A 59 -14.56 -13.56 4.68
N ASN A 60 -14.23 -12.28 4.82
CA ASN A 60 -13.97 -11.35 3.70
C ASN A 60 -12.48 -10.99 3.56
N ARG A 61 -11.60 -11.99 3.56
CA ARG A 61 -10.13 -11.85 3.53
C ARG A 61 -9.60 -10.98 2.38
N HIS A 62 -10.34 -10.94 1.26
CA HIS A 62 -10.03 -10.12 0.10
C HIS A 62 -10.04 -8.61 0.38
N LEU A 63 -10.87 -8.14 1.31
CA LEU A 63 -10.90 -6.72 1.72
C LEU A 63 -9.60 -6.29 2.40
N LEU A 64 -8.92 -7.23 3.05
CA LEU A 64 -7.65 -7.05 3.76
C LEU A 64 -6.42 -7.26 2.87
N GLY A 65 -6.59 -7.58 1.58
CA GLY A 65 -5.50 -7.90 0.68
C GLY A 65 -5.01 -9.35 0.71
N PHE A 66 -5.65 -10.22 1.49
CA PHE A 66 -5.34 -11.65 1.59
C PHE A 66 -6.17 -12.51 0.61
N ASP A 67 -6.41 -11.99 -0.59
CA ASP A 67 -7.12 -12.67 -1.69
C ASP A 67 -6.27 -13.71 -2.45
N ASN A 68 -4.95 -13.56 -2.43
CA ASN A 68 -4.01 -14.39 -3.21
C ASN A 68 -2.78 -14.74 -2.34
N PRO A 69 -2.33 -16.01 -2.27
CA PRO A 69 -1.14 -16.42 -1.51
C PRO A 69 0.14 -15.61 -1.82
N ARG A 70 0.31 -15.11 -3.05
CA ARG A 70 1.44 -14.21 -3.39
C ARG A 70 1.31 -12.86 -2.70
N LYS A 71 0.10 -12.29 -2.72
CA LYS A 71 -0.20 -10.98 -2.14
C LYS A 71 -0.25 -11.03 -0.61
N ALA A 72 -0.67 -12.16 -0.04
CA ALA A 72 -0.66 -12.42 1.41
C ALA A 72 0.74 -12.30 2.03
N LEU A 73 1.75 -12.90 1.38
CA LEU A 73 3.16 -12.80 1.77
C LEU A 73 3.63 -11.34 1.80
N LEU A 74 3.46 -10.66 0.68
CA LEU A 74 3.83 -9.25 0.50
C LEU A 74 3.07 -8.31 1.45
N THR A 75 1.77 -8.50 1.64
CA THR A 75 0.95 -7.68 2.56
C THR A 75 1.40 -7.84 4.00
N THR A 76 1.82 -9.05 4.40
CA THR A 76 2.35 -9.31 5.74
C THR A 76 3.69 -8.61 5.97
N VAL A 77 4.63 -8.72 5.02
CA VAL A 77 5.92 -8.01 5.10
C VAL A 77 5.70 -6.50 5.11
N LYS A 78 4.84 -5.99 4.23
CA LYS A 78 4.51 -4.56 4.11
C LYS A 78 3.95 -3.99 5.40
N GLU A 79 2.90 -4.61 5.97
CA GLU A 79 2.29 -4.11 7.21
C GLU A 79 3.23 -4.25 8.42
N ALA A 80 4.21 -5.15 8.40
CA ALA A 80 5.24 -5.20 9.43
C ALA A 80 6.28 -4.07 9.26
N VAL A 81 6.89 -3.96 8.07
CA VAL A 81 7.91 -2.94 7.75
C VAL A 81 7.38 -1.51 7.86
N ASP A 82 6.17 -1.23 7.36
CA ASP A 82 5.54 0.09 7.45
C ASP A 82 5.30 0.51 8.92
N ASN A 83 4.97 -0.44 9.81
CA ASN A 83 4.78 -0.16 11.23
C ASN A 83 6.12 -0.01 11.98
N SER A 84 7.14 -0.78 11.63
CA SER A 84 8.51 -0.63 12.15
C SER A 84 9.11 0.74 11.77
N LEU A 85 8.93 1.19 10.52
CA LEU A 85 9.32 2.53 10.06
C LEU A 85 8.60 3.63 10.86
N ASP A 86 7.26 3.56 10.97
CA ASP A 86 6.48 4.54 11.74
C ASP A 86 6.94 4.57 13.23
N ALA A 87 7.24 3.41 13.84
CA ALA A 87 7.66 3.33 15.24
C ALA A 87 9.06 3.91 15.50
N CYS A 88 10.00 3.74 14.57
CA CYS A 88 11.34 4.33 14.65
C CYS A 88 11.28 5.85 14.44
N GLU A 89 10.54 6.32 13.43
CA GLU A 89 10.37 7.75 13.13
C GLU A 89 9.67 8.50 14.28
N GLU A 90 8.59 7.96 14.85
CA GLU A 90 7.91 8.56 16.01
C GLU A 90 8.79 8.60 17.27
N ALA A 91 9.81 7.74 17.38
CA ALA A 91 10.77 7.71 18.48
C ALA A 91 12.03 8.57 18.26
N GLY A 92 12.21 9.15 17.06
CA GLY A 92 13.44 9.84 16.70
C GLY A 92 14.64 8.91 16.50
N ILE A 93 14.40 7.63 16.23
CA ILE A 93 15.42 6.60 16.02
C ILE A 93 15.62 6.39 14.51
N LEU A 94 16.87 6.34 14.05
CA LEU A 94 17.18 5.99 12.66
C LEU A 94 16.84 4.51 12.42
N PRO A 95 15.90 4.19 11.51
CA PRO A 95 15.36 2.83 11.42
C PRO A 95 16.38 1.86 10.82
N GLU A 96 16.54 0.73 11.48
CA GLU A 96 17.29 -0.42 11.01
C GLU A 96 16.44 -1.66 11.20
N ILE A 97 16.12 -2.33 10.09
CA ILE A 97 15.06 -3.32 10.01
C ILE A 97 15.58 -4.58 9.34
N TRP A 98 15.41 -5.71 10.02
CA TRP A 98 15.76 -7.04 9.52
C TRP A 98 14.50 -7.78 9.09
N VAL A 99 14.45 -8.18 7.82
CA VAL A 99 13.36 -8.95 7.21
C VAL A 99 13.91 -10.32 6.81
N HIS A 100 13.39 -11.37 7.43
CA HIS A 100 13.76 -12.75 7.17
C HIS A 100 12.52 -13.53 6.73
N ILE A 101 12.62 -14.28 5.63
CA ILE A 101 11.55 -15.16 5.15
C ILE A 101 12.12 -16.57 4.98
N GLU A 102 11.54 -17.54 5.68
CA GLU A 102 11.93 -18.95 5.61
C GLU A 102 10.76 -19.77 5.06
N GLN A 103 11.03 -20.73 4.16
CA GLN A 103 10.01 -21.68 3.74
C GLN A 103 9.94 -22.86 4.72
N THR A 104 8.89 -22.93 5.53
CA THR A 104 8.73 -23.99 6.56
C THR A 104 8.09 -25.28 6.02
N ALA A 105 7.34 -25.19 4.93
CA ALA A 105 6.71 -26.33 4.24
C ALA A 105 6.26 -25.94 2.82
N PRO A 106 5.78 -26.87 1.97
CA PRO A 106 5.19 -26.52 0.68
C PRO A 106 4.08 -25.47 0.82
N ASN A 107 4.23 -24.34 0.14
CA ASN A 107 3.34 -23.17 0.24
C ASN A 107 3.18 -22.55 1.64
N ARG A 108 4.12 -22.79 2.58
CA ARG A 108 4.11 -22.18 3.93
C ARG A 108 5.41 -21.46 4.20
N TYR A 109 5.27 -20.23 4.68
CA TYR A 109 6.41 -19.33 4.90
C TYR A 109 6.29 -18.70 6.30
N LYS A 110 7.41 -18.68 7.02
CA LYS A 110 7.61 -17.96 8.27
C LYS A 110 8.28 -16.63 7.93
N ILE A 111 7.64 -15.53 8.30
CA ILE A 111 8.12 -14.16 8.08
C ILE A 111 8.51 -13.60 9.44
N GLY A 112 9.77 -13.24 9.62
CA GLY A 112 10.26 -12.50 10.77
C GLY A 112 10.67 -11.09 10.37
N VAL A 113 10.04 -10.06 10.95
CA VAL A 113 10.46 -8.66 10.79
C VAL A 113 10.86 -8.12 12.16
N GLN A 114 12.06 -7.59 12.28
CA GLN A 114 12.58 -6.94 13.48
C GLN A 114 13.00 -5.50 13.20
N ASP A 115 12.73 -4.60 14.14
CA ASP A 115 13.25 -3.23 14.16
C ASP A 115 14.16 -2.94 15.36
N ASN A 116 14.87 -1.81 15.29
CA ASN A 116 15.59 -1.19 16.39
C ASN A 116 14.78 -0.09 17.12
N GLY A 117 13.46 -0.11 17.01
CA GLY A 117 12.57 0.94 17.52
C GLY A 117 12.51 1.04 19.05
N PRO A 118 11.55 1.80 19.61
CA PRO A 118 11.41 2.00 21.06
C PRO A 118 10.92 0.75 21.82
N GLY A 119 10.55 -0.31 21.10
CA GLY A 119 9.79 -1.44 21.65
C GLY A 119 8.35 -1.07 22.02
N ILE A 120 7.64 -2.03 22.58
CA ILE A 120 6.22 -1.94 22.95
C ILE A 120 6.07 -2.31 24.43
N VAL A 121 5.35 -1.47 25.17
CA VAL A 121 5.07 -1.71 26.60
C VAL A 121 4.26 -3.01 26.77
N LYS A 122 4.71 -3.91 27.66
CA LYS A 122 4.09 -5.23 27.94
C LYS A 122 2.55 -5.26 27.84
N LYS A 123 1.87 -4.34 28.55
CA LYS A 123 0.39 -4.24 28.60
C LYS A 123 -0.30 -3.94 27.26
N GLN A 124 0.43 -3.42 26.27
CA GLN A 124 -0.10 -3.03 24.95
C GLN A 124 0.09 -4.12 23.88
N ILE A 125 1.10 -5.00 24.05
CA ILE A 125 1.43 -6.04 23.06
C ILE A 125 0.21 -6.90 22.70
N PRO A 126 -0.59 -7.43 23.65
CA PRO A 126 -1.75 -8.25 23.30
C PRO A 126 -2.79 -7.50 22.46
N PHE A 127 -3.05 -6.22 22.76
CA PHE A 127 -4.08 -5.46 22.05
C PHE A 127 -3.62 -5.00 20.66
N ILE A 128 -2.33 -4.74 20.44
CA ILE A 128 -1.80 -4.34 19.13
C ILE A 128 -1.88 -5.49 18.12
N PHE A 129 -1.51 -6.70 18.51
CA PHE A 129 -1.48 -7.86 17.60
C PHE A 129 -2.75 -8.72 17.66
N GLY A 130 -3.44 -8.75 18.81
CA GLY A 130 -4.57 -9.63 19.08
C GLY A 130 -5.95 -8.98 18.99
N LYS A 131 -6.08 -7.73 18.55
CA LYS A 131 -7.36 -7.04 18.38
C LYS A 131 -7.42 -6.23 17.10
N LEU A 132 -8.47 -6.41 16.29
CA LEU A 132 -8.76 -5.55 15.15
C LEU A 132 -9.32 -4.20 15.59
N LEU A 133 -9.03 -3.17 14.80
CA LEU A 133 -9.40 -1.77 15.04
C LEU A 133 -8.80 -1.21 16.36
N TYR A 134 -7.55 -1.56 16.65
CA TYR A 134 -6.82 -1.08 17.81
C TYR A 134 -5.50 -0.39 17.42
N GLY A 135 -5.18 0.72 18.08
CA GLY A 135 -3.94 1.47 17.83
C GLY A 135 -4.02 2.96 18.17
N SER A 136 -2.87 3.63 18.09
CA SER A 136 -2.71 5.07 18.35
C SER A 136 -3.12 5.98 17.18
N LYS A 137 -3.26 5.41 15.97
CA LYS A 137 -3.44 6.15 14.71
C LYS A 137 -4.91 6.53 14.42
N PHE A 138 -5.87 5.99 15.17
CA PHE A 138 -7.28 6.40 15.08
C PHE A 138 -7.46 7.81 15.65
N HIS A 139 -8.36 8.59 15.04
CA HIS A 139 -8.71 9.97 15.40
C HIS A 139 -7.67 11.05 15.04
N ARG A 140 -6.39 10.72 14.87
CA ARG A 140 -5.37 11.70 14.46
C ARG A 140 -5.42 12.00 12.97
N LEU A 141 -5.65 13.26 12.60
CA LEU A 141 -5.52 13.74 11.22
C LEU A 141 -4.09 14.26 10.99
N ARG A 142 -3.17 13.32 10.75
CA ARG A 142 -1.80 13.58 10.26
C ARG A 142 -1.39 12.53 9.22
N MET A 143 -0.42 12.87 8.37
CA MET A 143 0.20 11.90 7.47
C MET A 143 0.80 10.72 8.25
N SER A 144 0.56 9.50 7.75
CA SER A 144 1.07 8.24 8.28
C SER A 144 1.04 7.16 7.18
N ARG A 145 1.82 6.08 7.33
CA ARG A 145 1.80 4.93 6.41
C ARG A 145 0.53 4.11 6.58
N GLY A 146 0.23 3.72 7.82
CA GLY A 146 -0.97 2.94 8.19
C GLY A 146 -2.14 3.79 8.71
N GLN A 147 -3.30 3.76 8.02
CA GLN A 147 -4.48 4.59 8.34
C GLN A 147 -5.49 3.98 9.35
N GLN A 148 -5.57 2.65 9.45
CA GLN A 148 -6.79 1.97 9.97
C GLN A 148 -6.57 0.99 11.13
N GLY A 149 -5.34 0.78 11.62
CA GLY A 149 -5.05 -0.12 12.76
C GLY A 149 -5.64 -1.55 12.61
N ILE A 150 -5.54 -2.09 11.40
CA ILE A 150 -6.02 -3.45 11.05
C ILE A 150 -4.86 -4.34 10.58
N GLY A 151 -3.86 -3.78 9.88
CA GLY A 151 -2.96 -4.53 8.99
C GLY A 151 -2.21 -5.69 9.63
N ILE A 152 -1.37 -5.43 10.64
CA ILE A 152 -0.55 -6.49 11.25
C ILE A 152 -1.40 -7.55 12.00
N SER A 153 -2.49 -7.11 12.63
CA SER A 153 -3.47 -7.98 13.30
C SER A 153 -4.24 -8.85 12.29
N ALA A 154 -4.53 -8.32 11.10
CA ALA A 154 -5.11 -9.05 9.97
C ALA A 154 -4.12 -10.08 9.38
N ALA A 155 -2.83 -9.74 9.27
CA ALA A 155 -1.79 -10.68 8.88
C ALA A 155 -1.66 -11.84 9.89
N GLY A 156 -1.69 -11.53 11.19
CA GLY A 156 -1.72 -12.53 12.26
C GLY A 156 -2.95 -13.44 12.20
N MET A 157 -4.14 -12.86 11.96
CA MET A 157 -5.38 -13.62 11.75
C MET A 157 -5.28 -14.54 10.53
N TYR A 158 -4.73 -14.06 9.41
CA TYR A 158 -4.55 -14.87 8.20
C TYR A 158 -3.56 -16.01 8.40
N GLY A 159 -2.44 -15.76 9.10
CA GLY A 159 -1.50 -16.79 9.53
C GLY A 159 -2.20 -17.87 10.36
N LYS A 160 -2.90 -17.48 11.42
CA LYS A 160 -3.67 -18.43 12.25
C LYS A 160 -4.70 -19.22 11.46
N LEU A 161 -5.45 -18.57 10.56
CA LEU A 161 -6.49 -19.21 9.74
C LEU A 161 -5.96 -20.13 8.63
N SER A 162 -4.65 -20.09 8.32
CA SER A 162 -4.03 -20.90 7.29
C SER A 162 -3.10 -21.98 7.86
N THR A 163 -2.25 -21.64 8.83
CA THR A 163 -1.27 -22.58 9.41
C THR A 163 -1.66 -23.12 10.78
N GLY A 164 -2.62 -22.49 11.48
CA GLY A 164 -3.02 -22.84 12.84
C GLY A 164 -2.08 -22.33 13.94
N LYS A 165 -0.92 -21.74 13.58
CA LYS A 165 0.09 -21.24 14.52
C LYS A 165 -0.26 -19.83 15.04
N PRO A 166 0.07 -19.51 16.30
CA PRO A 166 -0.07 -18.15 16.84
C PRO A 166 1.02 -17.21 16.29
N VAL A 167 0.79 -15.90 16.42
CA VAL A 167 1.81 -14.88 16.13
C VAL A 167 2.81 -14.84 17.27
N LYS A 168 4.10 -14.92 16.96
CA LYS A 168 5.19 -14.79 17.94
C LYS A 168 5.69 -13.34 17.95
N ILE A 169 5.67 -12.69 19.11
CA ILE A 169 6.14 -11.31 19.30
C ILE A 169 7.22 -11.28 20.36
N ILE A 170 8.33 -10.59 20.08
CA ILE A 170 9.35 -10.23 21.06
C ILE A 170 9.46 -8.71 21.08
N SER A 171 9.49 -8.08 22.25
CA SER A 171 9.71 -6.64 22.33
C SER A 171 10.58 -6.24 23.50
N LYS A 172 11.59 -5.39 23.26
CA LYS A 172 12.62 -4.96 24.20
C LYS A 172 12.61 -3.43 24.27
N LEU A 173 12.46 -2.88 25.48
CA LEU A 173 12.36 -1.43 25.71
C LEU A 173 13.73 -0.74 25.87
N SER A 174 14.72 -1.44 26.45
CA SER A 174 16.10 -0.98 26.60
C SER A 174 17.00 -2.13 27.07
N ALA A 175 18.32 -1.98 26.95
CA ALA A 175 19.30 -3.04 27.28
C ALA A 175 19.16 -3.59 28.72
N GLY A 176 18.90 -2.71 29.69
CA GLY A 176 18.75 -3.08 31.11
C GLY A 176 17.35 -3.56 31.52
N LYS A 177 16.41 -3.74 30.59
CA LYS A 177 15.04 -4.21 30.87
C LYS A 177 14.81 -5.61 30.27
N PRO A 178 13.96 -6.44 30.88
CA PRO A 178 13.59 -7.71 30.28
C PRO A 178 12.92 -7.50 28.92
N ALA A 179 13.16 -8.41 28.00
CA ALA A 179 12.40 -8.49 26.74
C ALA A 179 11.11 -9.30 26.99
N HIS A 180 10.00 -8.87 26.40
CA HIS A 180 8.71 -9.52 26.59
C HIS A 180 8.38 -10.41 25.38
N TYR A 181 8.19 -11.71 25.61
CA TYR A 181 7.87 -12.70 24.59
C TYR A 181 6.42 -13.19 24.70
N TYR A 182 5.70 -13.13 23.58
CA TYR A 182 4.27 -13.44 23.50
C TYR A 182 3.96 -14.36 22.32
N GLU A 183 3.08 -15.33 22.54
CA GLU A 183 2.38 -16.08 21.49
C GLU A 183 0.90 -15.69 21.51
N ILE A 184 0.45 -14.92 20.53
CA ILE A 184 -0.86 -14.26 20.49
C ILE A 184 -1.70 -14.75 19.31
N GLU A 185 -3.00 -14.91 19.54
CA GLU A 185 -4.00 -14.99 18.48
C GLU A 185 -5.22 -14.10 18.75
N ILE A 186 -6.13 -14.04 17.78
CA ILE A 186 -7.37 -13.26 17.85
C ILE A 186 -8.55 -14.21 18.04
N ASP A 187 -9.31 -14.08 19.13
CA ASP A 187 -10.66 -14.63 19.21
C ASP A 187 -11.52 -13.93 18.15
N THR A 188 -11.73 -14.58 17.00
CA THR A 188 -12.51 -14.02 15.90
C THR A 188 -13.99 -13.80 16.24
N LYS A 189 -14.53 -14.41 17.29
CA LYS A 189 -15.92 -14.20 17.73
C LYS A 189 -16.05 -12.99 18.63
N LYS A 190 -15.09 -12.75 19.54
CA LYS A 190 -15.14 -11.64 20.51
C LYS A 190 -14.29 -10.41 20.15
N ASN A 191 -13.37 -10.52 19.18
CA ASN A 191 -12.35 -9.53 18.86
C ASN A 191 -11.51 -9.11 20.10
N VAL A 192 -10.93 -10.12 20.76
CA VAL A 192 -10.02 -9.95 21.90
C VAL A 192 -8.77 -10.83 21.72
N PRO A 193 -7.62 -10.44 22.31
CA PRO A 193 -6.43 -11.28 22.30
C PRO A 193 -6.60 -12.54 23.15
N GLU A 194 -6.07 -13.65 22.63
CA GLU A 194 -5.80 -14.87 23.41
C GLU A 194 -4.29 -15.13 23.40
N ILE A 195 -3.71 -15.42 24.58
CA ILE A 195 -2.26 -15.54 24.80
C ILE A 195 -1.96 -16.99 25.21
N HIS A 196 -1.08 -17.65 24.45
CA HIS A 196 -0.83 -19.09 24.55
C HIS A 196 0.35 -19.45 25.47
N ASN A 197 1.27 -18.51 25.71
CA ASN A 197 2.45 -18.72 26.54
C ASN A 197 2.33 -18.02 27.91
N GLY A 198 3.18 -18.41 28.86
CA GLY A 198 3.29 -17.74 30.17
C GLY A 198 1.99 -17.72 30.99
N LYS A 199 1.16 -18.77 30.89
CA LYS A 199 -0.19 -18.86 31.53
C LYS A 199 -1.15 -17.72 31.16
N GLY A 200 -0.93 -17.06 30.02
CA GLY A 200 -1.74 -15.93 29.54
C GLY A 200 -1.13 -14.55 29.78
N ASP A 201 0.00 -14.44 30.50
CA ASP A 201 0.69 -13.16 30.75
C ASP A 201 1.92 -12.93 29.85
N GLY A 202 2.27 -13.89 29.00
CA GLY A 202 3.53 -13.91 28.25
C GLY A 202 4.74 -14.26 29.12
N VAL A 203 5.92 -14.29 28.52
CA VAL A 203 7.19 -14.65 29.18
C VAL A 203 8.12 -13.44 29.21
N ASP A 204 8.64 -13.11 30.40
CA ASP A 204 9.68 -12.08 30.55
C ASP A 204 11.06 -12.74 30.47
N ILE A 205 11.83 -12.37 29.43
CA ILE A 205 13.18 -12.84 29.18
C ILE A 205 14.17 -11.89 29.88
N PRO A 206 15.13 -12.37 30.70
CA PRO A 206 16.06 -11.49 31.41
C PRO A 206 16.96 -10.69 30.45
N PRO A 207 17.48 -9.52 30.86
CA PRO A 207 18.45 -8.77 30.07
C PRO A 207 19.85 -9.41 30.04
N GLY A 208 20.68 -8.99 29.09
CA GLY A 208 22.07 -9.43 28.91
C GLY A 208 22.19 -10.88 28.42
N ASP A 209 23.36 -11.49 28.63
CA ASP A 209 23.73 -12.82 28.10
C ASP A 209 22.72 -13.92 28.48
N LYS A 210 22.20 -13.89 29.72
CA LYS A 210 21.15 -14.82 30.18
C LYS A 210 19.89 -14.76 29.33
N GLY A 211 19.58 -13.60 28.75
CA GLY A 211 18.46 -13.43 27.82
C GLY A 211 18.76 -14.05 26.46
N ILE A 212 19.98 -13.88 25.97
CA ILE A 212 20.46 -14.45 24.70
C ILE A 212 20.49 -15.98 24.79
N GLU A 213 21.04 -16.53 25.87
CA GLU A 213 21.02 -17.97 26.18
C GLU A 213 19.59 -18.51 26.26
N TYR A 214 18.69 -17.80 26.96
CA TYR A 214 17.27 -18.18 27.04
C TYR A 214 16.61 -18.17 25.66
N MET A 215 16.85 -17.15 24.84
CA MET A 215 16.30 -17.05 23.49
C MET A 215 16.78 -18.21 22.62
N ALA A 216 18.09 -18.49 22.60
CA ALA A 216 18.67 -19.60 21.86
C ALA A 216 18.11 -20.97 22.31
N ALA A 217 18.05 -21.21 23.62
CA ALA A 217 17.53 -22.46 24.19
C ALA A 217 16.04 -22.72 23.89
N ASN A 218 15.26 -21.66 23.60
CA ASN A 218 13.83 -21.76 23.30
C ASN A 218 13.50 -21.56 21.80
N GLY A 219 14.51 -21.45 20.92
CA GLY A 219 14.30 -21.21 19.48
C GLY A 219 13.63 -19.85 19.19
N ILE A 220 13.89 -18.85 20.04
CA ILE A 220 13.34 -17.50 19.92
C ILE A 220 14.34 -16.67 19.11
N GLU A 221 14.00 -16.40 17.84
CA GLU A 221 14.84 -15.59 16.95
C GLU A 221 14.90 -14.13 17.41
N TRP A 222 16.10 -13.56 17.57
CA TRP A 222 16.29 -12.14 17.81
C TRP A 222 17.67 -11.71 17.30
N VAL A 223 17.73 -10.63 16.51
CA VAL A 223 19.01 -10.01 16.12
C VAL A 223 19.55 -9.24 17.32
N THR A 224 20.58 -9.78 17.96
CA THR A 224 21.16 -9.23 19.20
C THR A 224 22.10 -8.07 18.96
N HIS A 225 22.76 -8.02 17.81
CA HIS A 225 23.80 -7.03 17.47
C HIS A 225 23.65 -6.53 16.03
N TYR A 226 24.10 -5.30 15.82
CA TYR A 226 24.32 -4.72 14.51
C TYR A 226 25.44 -5.46 13.76
N ALA A 227 25.53 -5.30 12.43
CA ALA A 227 26.70 -5.78 11.71
C ALA A 227 27.98 -5.10 12.24
N ALA A 228 29.12 -5.79 12.17
CA ALA A 228 30.41 -5.17 12.51
C ALA A 228 30.76 -4.11 11.45
N GLU A 229 31.01 -2.88 11.89
CA GLU A 229 31.36 -1.76 10.98
C GLU A 229 32.75 -1.95 10.37
N GLU A 230 33.70 -2.52 11.13
CA GLU A 230 35.06 -2.85 10.69
C GLU A 230 35.55 -4.18 11.30
N GLU A 231 36.50 -4.83 10.62
CA GLU A 231 37.06 -6.11 11.03
C GLU A 231 37.90 -5.96 12.33
N GLY A 232 37.46 -6.62 13.40
CA GLY A 232 38.06 -6.51 14.75
C GLY A 232 37.35 -5.55 15.71
N VAL A 233 36.38 -4.75 15.24
CA VAL A 233 35.52 -3.94 16.11
C VAL A 233 34.40 -4.81 16.69
N LYS A 234 34.13 -4.69 18.00
CA LYS A 234 33.01 -5.41 18.63
C LYS A 234 31.67 -4.88 18.09
N PRO A 235 30.76 -5.74 17.59
CA PRO A 235 29.42 -5.35 17.18
C PRO A 235 28.67 -4.59 18.29
N ARG A 236 27.92 -3.54 17.92
CA ARG A 236 27.03 -2.82 18.84
C ARG A 236 25.81 -3.68 19.16
N GLU A 237 25.32 -3.66 20.40
CA GLU A 237 24.09 -4.36 20.81
C GLU A 237 22.83 -3.64 20.29
N VAL A 238 21.81 -4.39 19.86
CA VAL A 238 20.44 -3.90 19.62
C VAL A 238 19.74 -3.72 20.98
N ILE A 239 19.78 -2.49 21.50
CA ILE A 239 19.32 -2.17 22.86
C ILE A 239 17.79 -2.18 23.03
N SER A 240 17.03 -1.93 21.97
CA SER A 240 15.56 -1.88 21.96
C SER A 240 15.01 -2.28 20.60
N GLY A 241 13.72 -2.59 20.53
CA GLY A 241 13.04 -2.91 19.28
C GLY A 241 11.88 -3.89 19.45
N THR A 242 11.24 -4.26 18.35
CA THR A 242 10.24 -5.33 18.29
C THR A 242 10.55 -6.28 17.15
N ARG A 243 10.38 -7.59 17.38
CA ARG A 243 10.30 -8.61 16.33
C ARG A 243 8.91 -9.20 16.29
N VAL A 244 8.33 -9.22 15.09
CA VAL A 244 7.06 -9.86 14.76
C VAL A 244 7.35 -11.07 13.88
N THR A 245 6.84 -12.24 14.26
CA THR A 245 7.00 -13.47 13.48
C THR A 245 5.65 -14.13 13.22
N ILE A 246 5.30 -14.26 11.94
CA ILE A 246 4.01 -14.77 11.45
C ILE A 246 4.28 -15.91 10.47
N GLU A 247 3.63 -17.05 10.63
CA GLU A 247 3.68 -18.17 9.67
C GLU A 247 2.34 -18.32 8.95
N LEU A 248 2.36 -18.27 7.62
CA LEU A 248 1.16 -18.24 6.79
C LEU A 248 1.29 -19.04 5.49
N GLU A 249 0.16 -19.45 4.92
CA GLU A 249 0.14 -20.07 3.58
C GLU A 249 0.28 -19.01 2.48
N ALA A 250 1.33 -19.15 1.67
CA ALA A 250 1.81 -18.12 0.76
C ALA A 250 2.47 -18.73 -0.49
N ARG A 251 2.80 -17.88 -1.47
CA ARG A 251 3.71 -18.21 -2.58
C ARG A 251 4.77 -17.11 -2.71
N TYR A 252 6.03 -17.47 -2.46
CA TYR A 252 7.15 -16.60 -2.84
C TYR A 252 7.32 -16.59 -4.37
N GLN A 253 7.66 -15.42 -4.92
CA GLN A 253 7.92 -15.22 -6.34
C GLN A 253 8.66 -13.90 -6.52
N ARG A 254 9.85 -13.95 -7.13
CA ARG A 254 10.71 -12.80 -7.48
C ARG A 254 10.12 -11.94 -8.62
N GLY A 255 10.69 -10.75 -8.84
CA GLY A 255 10.27 -9.81 -9.89
C GLY A 255 8.99 -9.01 -9.55
N ARG A 256 8.32 -8.42 -10.55
CA ARG A 256 7.21 -7.48 -10.35
C ARG A 256 6.06 -8.01 -9.47
N GLY A 257 5.76 -7.27 -8.39
CA GLY A 257 4.79 -7.63 -7.35
C GLY A 257 5.34 -8.61 -6.29
N SER A 258 6.66 -8.63 -6.09
CA SER A 258 7.36 -9.44 -5.07
C SER A 258 7.62 -8.65 -3.78
N VAL A 259 8.08 -9.37 -2.75
CA VAL A 259 8.67 -8.76 -1.55
C VAL A 259 9.96 -8.03 -1.90
N ASP A 260 10.82 -8.60 -2.74
CA ASP A 260 12.08 -8.02 -3.19
C ASP A 260 11.88 -6.59 -3.74
N GLU A 261 10.95 -6.44 -4.69
CA GLU A 261 10.63 -5.16 -5.32
C GLU A 261 10.00 -4.18 -4.30
N TYR A 262 9.25 -4.68 -3.31
CA TYR A 262 8.70 -3.84 -2.24
C TYR A 262 9.80 -3.28 -1.33
N LEU A 263 10.76 -4.10 -0.91
CA LEU A 263 11.86 -3.67 -0.05
C LEU A 263 12.79 -2.72 -0.79
N GLU A 264 13.08 -3.01 -2.06
CA GLU A 264 13.82 -2.11 -2.97
C GLU A 264 13.13 -0.75 -3.10
N GLN A 265 11.82 -0.71 -3.38
CA GLN A 265 11.05 0.54 -3.43
C GLN A 265 10.96 1.24 -2.07
N THR A 266 10.92 0.48 -0.97
CA THR A 266 10.89 1.03 0.39
C THR A 266 12.19 1.75 0.72
N ALA A 267 13.36 1.22 0.32
CA ALA A 267 14.64 1.91 0.45
C ALA A 267 14.66 3.24 -0.33
N ILE A 268 14.15 3.27 -1.57
CA ILE A 268 14.06 4.50 -2.39
C ILE A 268 13.23 5.59 -1.70
N ALA A 269 12.07 5.23 -1.14
CA ALA A 269 11.15 6.20 -0.54
C ALA A 269 11.54 6.64 0.88
N ASN A 270 12.46 5.93 1.53
CA ASN A 270 12.85 6.14 2.92
C ASN A 270 14.39 6.10 3.02
N PRO A 271 15.13 7.06 2.44
CA PRO A 271 16.59 7.00 2.33
C PRO A 271 17.35 7.01 3.67
N HIS A 272 16.65 7.18 4.79
CA HIS A 272 17.15 7.07 6.16
C HIS A 272 17.02 5.65 6.76
N VAL A 273 16.37 4.71 6.07
CA VAL A 273 16.25 3.31 6.50
C VAL A 273 17.54 2.53 6.18
N THR A 274 17.86 1.57 7.04
CA THR A 274 18.74 0.46 6.66
C THR A 274 17.94 -0.84 6.71
N LEU A 275 17.92 -1.58 5.60
CA LEU A 275 17.16 -2.83 5.46
C LEU A 275 18.12 -4.00 5.25
N HIS A 276 17.99 -5.03 6.07
CA HIS A 276 18.64 -6.32 5.90
C HIS A 276 17.59 -7.33 5.47
N TYR A 277 17.71 -7.90 4.27
CA TYR A 277 16.77 -8.87 3.74
C TYR A 277 17.43 -10.23 3.53
N GLU A 278 16.80 -11.28 4.06
CA GLU A 278 17.16 -12.68 3.81
C GLU A 278 15.94 -13.40 3.21
N ASP A 279 16.09 -13.89 1.97
CA ASP A 279 15.04 -14.55 1.21
C ASP A 279 14.92 -16.06 1.55
N PRO A 280 13.85 -16.75 1.09
CA PRO A 280 13.64 -18.18 1.39
C PRO A 280 14.73 -19.13 0.89
N ASP A 281 15.57 -18.67 -0.04
CA ASP A 281 16.66 -19.43 -0.65
C ASP A 281 18.00 -19.16 0.09
N GLY A 282 17.98 -18.29 1.11
CA GLY A 282 19.14 -17.89 1.92
C GLY A 282 19.96 -16.74 1.34
N ASN A 283 19.51 -16.08 0.27
CA ASN A 283 20.23 -14.94 -0.29
C ASN A 283 20.03 -13.71 0.59
N LYS A 284 21.15 -13.03 0.90
CA LYS A 284 21.15 -11.81 1.72
C LYS A 284 21.31 -10.58 0.84
N ARG A 285 20.53 -9.53 1.12
CA ARG A 285 20.59 -8.22 0.47
C ARG A 285 20.47 -7.12 1.50
N ASP A 286 21.50 -6.29 1.57
CA ASP A 286 21.54 -5.13 2.46
C ASP A 286 21.34 -3.84 1.67
N TYR A 287 20.44 -3.00 2.16
CA TYR A 287 20.19 -1.65 1.65
C TYR A 287 20.64 -0.67 2.73
N PRO A 288 21.89 -0.15 2.69
CA PRO A 288 22.36 0.83 3.66
C PRO A 288 21.58 2.14 3.53
N ARG A 289 21.56 2.99 4.57
CA ARG A 289 20.94 4.32 4.45
C ARG A 289 21.78 5.27 3.61
N ALA A 290 21.13 6.17 2.88
CA ALA A 290 21.76 7.27 2.15
C ALA A 290 21.73 8.61 2.93
N THR A 291 21.10 8.67 4.10
CA THR A 291 21.08 9.85 4.98
C THR A 291 20.83 9.46 6.44
N ASP A 292 21.38 10.23 7.38
CA ASP A 292 21.00 10.18 8.81
C ASP A 292 19.96 11.26 9.17
N GLN A 293 19.43 11.98 8.18
CA GLN A 293 18.37 12.95 8.37
C GLN A 293 17.01 12.26 8.47
N LEU A 294 16.44 12.23 9.68
CA LEU A 294 15.06 11.80 9.88
C LEU A 294 14.03 12.76 9.25
N PRO A 295 12.89 12.24 8.78
CA PRO A 295 11.72 13.04 8.43
C PRO A 295 11.25 13.99 9.54
N VAL A 296 10.72 15.14 9.15
CA VAL A 296 10.00 16.03 10.08
C VAL A 296 8.68 15.35 10.49
N GLU A 297 8.41 15.26 11.80
CA GLU A 297 7.17 14.67 12.31
C GLU A 297 5.94 15.51 11.89
N PRO A 298 4.93 14.92 11.23
CA PRO A 298 3.74 15.64 10.84
C PRO A 298 2.86 15.99 12.05
N LYS A 299 2.44 17.25 12.13
CA LYS A 299 1.57 17.76 13.19
C LYS A 299 0.12 17.34 12.96
N GLU A 300 -0.58 16.98 14.03
CA GLU A 300 -2.01 16.71 13.97
C GLU A 300 -2.81 18.00 13.73
N ILE A 301 -3.80 17.95 12.83
CA ILE A 301 -4.69 19.08 12.52
C ILE A 301 -6.16 18.74 12.75
N LYS A 302 -6.97 19.76 12.99
CA LYS A 302 -8.44 19.63 12.97
C LYS A 302 -8.94 19.43 11.52
N PRO A 303 -10.05 18.69 11.30
CA PRO A 303 -10.62 18.52 9.97
C PRO A 303 -10.94 19.87 9.31
N HIS A 304 -10.74 19.97 8.00
CA HIS A 304 -11.13 21.16 7.26
C HIS A 304 -12.62 21.11 6.88
N PRO A 305 -13.39 22.20 6.93
CA PRO A 305 -14.84 22.17 6.68
C PRO A 305 -15.24 21.58 5.33
N TYR A 306 -14.51 21.90 4.25
CA TYR A 306 -14.75 21.32 2.90
C TYR A 306 -14.57 19.80 2.82
N GLY A 307 -13.96 19.16 3.82
CA GLY A 307 -13.71 17.71 3.85
C GLY A 307 -14.66 16.90 4.72
N VAL A 308 -15.62 17.55 5.39
CA VAL A 308 -16.56 16.88 6.28
C VAL A 308 -17.92 16.73 5.61
N GLU A 309 -18.36 15.49 5.43
CA GLU A 309 -19.66 15.16 4.87
C GLU A 309 -20.80 15.47 5.86
N LEU A 310 -22.02 15.74 5.35
CA LEU A 310 -23.19 16.10 6.15
C LEU A 310 -23.46 15.13 7.32
N GLY A 311 -23.34 13.81 7.12
CA GLY A 311 -23.54 12.82 8.19
C GLY A 311 -22.50 12.94 9.32
N ARG A 312 -21.25 13.22 8.96
CA ARG A 312 -20.16 13.44 9.92
C ARG A 312 -20.30 14.78 10.63
N LEU A 313 -20.72 15.84 9.93
CA LEU A 313 -21.05 17.14 10.51
C LEU A 313 -22.14 17.00 11.58
N VAL A 314 -23.23 16.27 11.30
CA VAL A 314 -24.31 15.98 12.25
C VAL A 314 -23.81 15.19 13.46
N THR A 315 -22.94 14.20 13.26
CA THR A 315 -22.35 13.41 14.35
C THR A 315 -21.47 14.29 15.25
N MET A 316 -20.57 15.09 14.66
CA MET A 316 -19.72 16.04 15.40
C MET A 316 -20.54 17.07 16.19
N MET A 317 -21.66 17.57 15.65
CA MET A 317 -22.56 18.48 16.37
C MET A 317 -23.25 17.84 17.59
N LYS A 318 -23.54 16.53 17.53
CA LYS A 318 -24.12 15.74 18.64
C LYS A 318 -23.10 15.41 19.72
N ASP A 319 -21.89 15.02 19.32
CA ASP A 319 -20.79 14.66 20.23
C ASP A 319 -20.24 15.88 20.97
N THR A 320 -20.45 17.08 20.44
CA THR A 320 -20.12 18.35 21.09
C THR A 320 -20.89 18.51 22.41
N LYS A 321 -20.16 18.41 23.53
CA LYS A 321 -20.73 18.40 24.89
C LYS A 321 -21.63 19.61 25.16
N THR A 322 -21.13 20.81 24.87
CA THR A 322 -21.83 22.11 25.00
C THR A 322 -21.22 23.12 24.03
N GLY A 323 -22.03 23.95 23.38
CA GLY A 323 -21.55 25.00 22.49
C GLY A 323 -22.66 25.63 21.64
N THR A 324 -22.38 26.84 21.14
CA THR A 324 -23.14 27.45 20.03
C THR A 324 -22.62 26.94 18.69
N ILE A 325 -23.35 27.13 17.59
CA ILE A 325 -22.83 26.82 16.23
C ILE A 325 -21.48 27.53 16.00
N THR A 326 -21.37 28.81 16.37
CA THR A 326 -20.13 29.58 16.20
C THR A 326 -18.94 28.96 16.95
N GLN A 327 -19.16 28.55 18.20
CA GLN A 327 -18.14 27.90 19.01
C GLN A 327 -17.75 26.55 18.41
N PHE A 328 -18.74 25.73 18.06
CA PHE A 328 -18.54 24.43 17.41
C PHE A 328 -17.72 24.54 16.12
N LEU A 329 -18.07 25.48 15.24
CA LEU A 329 -17.36 25.71 13.98
C LEU A 329 -15.91 26.15 14.20
N THR A 330 -15.64 26.95 15.23
CA THR A 330 -14.29 27.43 15.58
C THR A 330 -13.45 26.35 16.26
N ASP A 331 -14.05 25.57 17.15
CA ASP A 331 -13.35 24.55 17.95
C ASP A 331 -13.14 23.23 17.21
N SER A 332 -14.05 22.85 16.30
CA SER A 332 -14.03 21.52 15.67
C SER A 332 -13.28 21.48 14.33
N PHE A 333 -13.01 22.63 13.72
CA PHE A 333 -12.45 22.71 12.37
C PHE A 333 -11.15 23.50 12.31
N SER A 334 -10.31 23.19 11.32
CA SER A 334 -9.15 24.01 10.99
C SER A 334 -9.56 25.22 10.14
N ARG A 335 -8.82 26.34 10.30
CA ARG A 335 -8.95 27.58 9.51
C ARG A 335 -10.30 28.32 9.60
N VAL A 336 -11.16 27.95 10.55
CA VAL A 336 -12.39 28.70 10.87
C VAL A 336 -12.14 29.64 12.05
N SER A 337 -12.09 30.94 11.78
CA SER A 337 -12.11 31.97 12.82
C SER A 337 -13.56 32.27 13.27
N PRO A 338 -13.77 32.95 14.41
CA PRO A 338 -15.11 33.42 14.81
C PRO A 338 -15.79 34.29 13.74
N SER A 339 -15.02 35.07 12.97
CA SER A 339 -15.54 35.88 11.86
C SER A 339 -15.96 35.06 10.64
N VAL A 340 -15.29 33.95 10.34
CA VAL A 340 -15.70 33.00 9.30
C VAL A 340 -16.91 32.18 9.78
N ALA A 341 -16.90 31.70 11.02
CA ALA A 341 -18.02 30.99 11.62
C ALA A 341 -19.31 31.83 11.61
N LYS A 342 -19.23 33.14 11.92
CA LYS A 342 -20.37 34.06 11.83
C LYS A 342 -20.93 34.17 10.41
N LYS A 343 -20.06 34.32 9.39
CA LYS A 343 -20.47 34.35 7.97
C LYS A 343 -21.16 33.06 7.53
N ILE A 344 -20.65 31.90 7.97
CA ILE A 344 -21.28 30.60 7.70
C ILE A 344 -22.69 30.53 8.32
N CYS A 345 -22.87 31.03 9.55
CA CYS A 345 -24.19 31.10 10.20
C CYS A 345 -25.14 32.03 9.44
N GLU A 346 -24.65 33.20 8.99
CA GLU A 346 -25.42 34.19 8.23
C GLU A 346 -25.90 33.64 6.87
N GLU A 347 -25.02 33.00 6.09
CA GLU A 347 -25.35 32.33 4.82
C GLU A 347 -26.33 31.15 5.04
N ALA A 348 -26.17 30.40 6.13
CA ALA A 348 -27.09 29.32 6.52
C ALA A 348 -28.45 29.83 7.06
N LYS A 349 -28.59 31.14 7.31
CA LYS A 349 -29.73 31.78 7.99
C LYS A 349 -29.99 31.22 9.40
N LEU A 350 -28.93 30.79 10.09
CA LEU A 350 -28.97 30.25 11.44
C LEU A 350 -28.47 31.26 12.47
N SER A 351 -29.06 31.26 13.66
CA SER A 351 -28.55 32.09 14.76
C SER A 351 -27.16 31.62 15.19
N SER A 352 -26.20 32.54 15.23
CA SER A 352 -24.83 32.31 15.72
C SER A 352 -24.77 31.81 17.18
N ARG A 353 -25.85 32.02 17.94
CA ARG A 353 -26.05 31.55 19.33
C ARG A 353 -26.91 30.28 19.44
N ALA A 354 -27.42 29.72 18.35
CA ALA A 354 -28.16 28.46 18.38
C ALA A 354 -27.29 27.32 18.93
N SER A 355 -27.90 26.39 19.66
CA SER A 355 -27.22 25.23 20.24
C SER A 355 -27.12 24.11 19.22
N THR A 356 -25.93 23.49 19.08
CA THR A 356 -25.70 22.37 18.16
C THR A 356 -26.66 21.20 18.36
N LYS A 357 -27.14 20.98 19.59
CA LYS A 357 -28.07 19.90 19.95
C LYS A 357 -29.51 20.12 19.51
N ARG A 358 -29.87 21.35 19.11
CA ARG A 358 -31.23 21.70 18.63
C ARG A 358 -31.34 21.75 17.11
N ILE A 359 -30.24 21.51 16.39
CA ILE A 359 -30.18 21.60 14.93
C ILE A 359 -30.88 20.41 14.28
N GLY A 360 -31.96 20.69 13.57
CA GLY A 360 -32.71 19.73 12.76
C GLY A 360 -31.98 19.33 11.48
N ARG A 361 -32.49 18.29 10.80
CA ARG A 361 -31.86 17.76 9.58
C ARG A 361 -31.79 18.78 8.43
N GLN A 362 -32.79 19.65 8.30
CA GLN A 362 -32.82 20.72 7.31
C GLN A 362 -31.81 21.83 7.62
N GLU A 363 -31.71 22.23 8.89
CA GLU A 363 -30.75 23.24 9.36
C GLU A 363 -29.30 22.75 9.22
N ALA A 364 -29.06 21.45 9.47
CA ALA A 364 -27.75 20.84 9.25
C ALA A 364 -27.34 20.82 7.76
N ASP A 365 -28.28 20.57 6.84
CA ASP A 365 -28.02 20.66 5.40
C ASP A 365 -27.78 22.11 4.96
N ALA A 366 -28.59 23.07 5.43
CA ALA A 366 -28.37 24.50 5.18
C ALA A 366 -26.98 24.95 5.67
N LEU A 367 -26.55 24.52 6.86
CA LEU A 367 -25.20 24.77 7.40
C LEU A 367 -24.10 24.14 6.53
N TYR A 368 -24.31 22.90 6.06
CA TYR A 368 -23.37 22.22 5.16
C TYR A 368 -23.24 22.94 3.81
N GLN A 369 -24.34 23.36 3.19
CA GLN A 369 -24.31 24.13 1.94
C GLN A 369 -23.63 25.50 2.13
N ALA A 370 -23.88 26.18 3.25
CA ALA A 370 -23.23 27.44 3.59
C ALA A 370 -21.71 27.30 3.77
N ILE A 371 -21.25 26.19 4.37
CA ILE A 371 -19.81 25.85 4.46
C ILE A 371 -19.20 25.76 3.05
N GLN A 372 -19.82 25.04 2.11
CA GLN A 372 -19.27 24.84 0.76
C GLN A 372 -19.22 26.13 -0.07
N ARG A 373 -20.12 27.09 0.17
CA ARG A 373 -20.16 28.39 -0.51
C ARG A 373 -19.22 29.43 0.10
N THR A 374 -19.01 29.36 1.41
CA THR A 374 -18.14 30.32 2.12
C THR A 374 -16.69 30.10 1.71
N LYS A 375 -15.95 31.16 1.39
CA LYS A 375 -14.50 31.10 1.13
C LYS A 375 -13.73 30.94 2.45
N ILE A 376 -13.07 29.80 2.63
CA ILE A 376 -12.27 29.44 3.80
C ILE A 376 -10.80 29.30 3.38
N SER A 377 -9.87 29.68 4.26
CA SER A 377 -8.44 29.59 3.98
C SER A 377 -7.98 28.13 3.94
N ALA A 378 -7.04 27.80 3.05
CA ALA A 378 -6.53 26.44 2.94
C ALA A 378 -5.97 25.90 4.28
N PRO A 379 -6.20 24.61 4.61
CA PRO A 379 -5.63 23.95 5.80
C PRO A 379 -4.11 24.10 5.89
N SER A 380 -3.54 23.93 7.09
CA SER A 380 -2.08 23.96 7.23
C SER A 380 -1.43 22.76 6.55
N THR A 381 -0.17 22.91 6.17
CA THR A 381 0.62 21.88 5.48
C THR A 381 1.61 21.19 6.41
N ASP A 382 1.71 21.63 7.66
CA ASP A 382 2.57 21.02 8.71
C ASP A 382 2.14 19.59 9.09
N CYS A 383 0.99 19.13 8.61
CA CYS A 383 0.44 17.79 8.82
C CYS A 383 0.84 16.77 7.75
N ILE A 384 1.60 17.18 6.74
CA ILE A 384 2.19 16.30 5.74
C ILE A 384 3.71 16.40 5.80
N SER A 385 4.39 15.27 5.63
CA SER A 385 5.84 15.14 5.66
C SER A 385 6.29 14.62 4.28
N PRO A 386 6.52 15.51 3.28
CA PRO A 386 7.09 15.10 2.00
C PRO A 386 8.47 14.43 2.17
N ILE A 387 8.99 13.81 1.11
CA ILE A 387 10.37 13.31 1.09
C ILE A 387 11.33 14.48 0.81
N GLY A 388 10.99 15.37 -0.12
CA GLY A 388 11.81 16.51 -0.54
C GLY A 388 12.78 16.17 -1.68
N GLU A 389 13.09 17.16 -2.52
CA GLU A 389 13.83 16.94 -3.78
C GLU A 389 15.21 16.29 -3.60
N ASP A 390 15.98 16.70 -2.58
CA ASP A 390 17.33 16.15 -2.31
C ASP A 390 17.27 14.68 -1.86
N LEU A 391 16.38 14.35 -0.92
CA LEU A 391 16.21 12.99 -0.41
C LEU A 391 15.62 12.05 -1.47
N LEU A 392 14.70 12.56 -2.31
CA LEU A 392 14.19 11.83 -3.48
C LEU A 392 15.30 11.50 -4.48
N LEU A 393 16.22 12.43 -4.72
CA LEU A 393 17.38 12.17 -5.58
C LEU A 393 18.29 11.12 -4.94
N LYS A 394 18.65 11.26 -3.66
CA LYS A 394 19.52 10.30 -2.95
C LYS A 394 18.97 8.87 -2.98
N GLY A 395 17.70 8.68 -2.62
CA GLY A 395 17.06 7.36 -2.66
C GLY A 395 16.99 6.77 -4.07
N LEU A 396 16.76 7.60 -5.09
CA LEU A 396 16.74 7.16 -6.48
C LEU A 396 18.15 6.84 -7.02
N TYR A 397 19.18 7.62 -6.65
CA TYR A 397 20.58 7.38 -7.00
C TYR A 397 21.12 6.05 -6.43
N GLN A 398 20.76 5.73 -5.19
CA GLN A 398 21.24 4.54 -4.50
C GLN A 398 20.82 3.24 -5.19
N VAL A 399 19.58 3.19 -5.69
CA VAL A 399 18.95 1.94 -6.12
C VAL A 399 18.77 1.87 -7.63
N VAL A 400 18.30 2.96 -8.25
CA VAL A 400 17.97 2.97 -9.69
C VAL A 400 19.17 3.50 -10.49
N PRO A 401 19.76 2.70 -11.39
CA PRO A 401 20.86 3.16 -12.24
C PRO A 401 20.37 4.21 -13.24
N GLY A 402 21.20 5.22 -13.51
CA GLY A 402 20.89 6.31 -14.42
C GLY A 402 22.12 7.11 -14.81
N GLU A 403 22.06 7.76 -15.98
CA GLU A 403 23.04 8.75 -16.43
C GLU A 403 22.62 10.18 -16.03
N PHE A 404 21.32 10.39 -15.77
CA PHE A 404 20.73 11.69 -15.46
C PHE A 404 19.56 11.52 -14.50
N TYR A 405 19.49 12.38 -13.48
CA TYR A 405 18.45 12.37 -12.47
C TYR A 405 17.86 13.76 -12.29
N ALA A 406 16.54 13.84 -12.09
CA ALA A 406 15.83 15.09 -11.86
C ALA A 406 14.64 14.90 -10.93
N ALA A 407 14.56 15.69 -9.85
CA ALA A 407 13.39 15.79 -8.98
C ALA A 407 12.63 17.10 -9.18
N ALA A 408 11.39 17.14 -8.70
CA ALA A 408 10.54 18.33 -8.58
C ALA A 408 9.46 18.11 -7.50
N THR A 409 9.45 18.92 -6.46
CA THR A 409 8.42 18.93 -5.42
C THR A 409 7.44 20.07 -5.72
N ARG A 410 6.14 19.75 -5.86
CA ARG A 410 5.09 20.74 -6.11
C ARG A 410 4.77 21.52 -4.83
N PRO A 411 4.27 22.77 -4.92
CA PRO A 411 3.63 23.39 -3.78
C PRO A 411 2.43 22.52 -3.31
N PRO A 412 2.14 22.48 -2.01
CA PRO A 412 1.00 21.75 -1.49
C PRO A 412 -0.32 22.31 -2.02
N SER A 413 -1.29 21.42 -2.20
CA SER A 413 -2.63 21.67 -2.72
C SER A 413 -3.67 20.99 -1.80
N VAL A 414 -4.96 21.12 -2.13
CA VAL A 414 -6.06 20.63 -1.28
C VAL A 414 -7.07 19.89 -2.15
N TYR A 415 -7.48 18.70 -1.73
CA TYR A 415 -8.60 17.97 -2.34
C TYR A 415 -9.60 17.60 -1.24
N ARG A 416 -10.89 17.92 -1.40
CA ARG A 416 -11.93 17.70 -0.36
C ARG A 416 -11.47 18.08 1.06
N GLY A 417 -10.88 19.26 1.23
CA GLY A 417 -10.36 19.73 2.52
C GLY A 417 -9.08 19.03 3.06
N ASN A 418 -8.54 18.02 2.39
CA ASN A 418 -7.31 17.35 2.80
C ASN A 418 -6.09 17.97 2.09
N PRO A 419 -5.06 18.45 2.83
CA PRO A 419 -3.79 18.85 2.25
C PRO A 419 -3.10 17.66 1.59
N PHE A 420 -2.59 17.86 0.37
CA PHE A 420 -1.73 16.91 -0.30
C PHE A 420 -0.59 17.61 -1.03
N GLN A 421 0.51 16.90 -1.27
CA GLN A 421 1.65 17.38 -2.03
C GLN A 421 2.12 16.28 -2.98
N ILE A 422 2.47 16.68 -4.20
CA ILE A 422 2.99 15.78 -5.24
C ILE A 422 4.46 16.05 -5.42
N GLU A 423 5.25 14.98 -5.43
CA GLU A 423 6.67 15.02 -5.73
C GLU A 423 6.96 14.04 -6.85
N VAL A 424 7.84 14.42 -7.76
CA VAL A 424 8.19 13.61 -8.92
C VAL A 424 9.71 13.56 -9.03
N ALA A 425 10.27 12.36 -9.15
CA ALA A 425 11.66 12.15 -9.52
C ALA A 425 11.74 11.30 -10.80
N LEU A 426 12.81 11.46 -11.56
CA LEU A 426 13.03 10.78 -12.83
C LEU A 426 14.51 10.42 -12.94
N ALA A 427 14.79 9.15 -13.22
CA ALA A 427 16.09 8.65 -13.67
C ALA A 427 16.00 8.34 -15.17
N PHE A 428 17.01 8.76 -15.93
CA PHE A 428 17.17 8.48 -17.36
C PHE A 428 18.51 7.80 -17.62
N GLY A 429 18.50 6.80 -18.49
CA GLY A 429 19.69 6.04 -18.87
C GLY A 429 20.01 4.93 -17.88
N GLY A 430 21.26 4.47 -17.89
CA GLY A 430 21.69 3.31 -17.10
C GLY A 430 21.63 2.00 -17.89
N VAL A 431 22.39 1.02 -17.41
CA VAL A 431 22.38 -0.36 -17.91
C VAL A 431 21.03 -1.01 -17.57
N SER A 432 20.35 -1.60 -18.55
CA SER A 432 19.09 -2.32 -18.34
C SER A 432 19.30 -3.42 -17.28
N PRO A 433 18.31 -3.74 -16.41
CA PRO A 433 18.45 -4.83 -15.43
C PRO A 433 18.90 -6.15 -16.07
N VAL A 434 18.42 -6.38 -17.29
CA VAL A 434 18.76 -7.45 -18.25
C VAL A 434 20.27 -7.58 -18.51
N GLN A 435 20.98 -6.46 -18.59
CA GLN A 435 22.43 -6.39 -18.84
C GLN A 435 23.25 -6.63 -17.56
N LYS A 436 22.63 -6.43 -16.37
CA LYS A 436 23.24 -6.63 -15.05
C LYS A 436 23.15 -8.07 -14.53
N VAL A 437 22.23 -8.88 -15.05
CA VAL A 437 22.04 -10.29 -14.63
C VAL A 437 23.36 -11.05 -14.76
N SER A 438 23.78 -11.81 -13.74
CA SER A 438 24.89 -12.75 -13.86
C SER A 438 24.48 -13.98 -14.66
N ARG A 439 25.44 -14.75 -15.18
CA ARG A 439 25.15 -15.99 -15.92
C ARG A 439 24.49 -17.01 -14.99
N GLU A 440 24.90 -17.00 -13.73
CA GLU A 440 24.43 -17.83 -12.63
C GLU A 440 22.96 -17.51 -12.32
N ALA A 441 22.64 -16.23 -12.07
CA ALA A 441 21.27 -15.79 -11.81
C ALA A 441 20.35 -15.98 -13.03
N LEU A 442 20.84 -15.83 -14.26
CA LEU A 442 20.06 -16.14 -15.46
C LEU A 442 19.73 -17.65 -15.54
N THR A 443 20.66 -18.51 -15.14
CA THR A 443 20.47 -19.97 -15.12
C THR A 443 19.41 -20.37 -14.10
N GLU A 444 19.48 -19.79 -12.89
CA GLU A 444 18.51 -19.96 -11.82
C GLU A 444 17.11 -19.51 -12.26
N LEU A 445 16.96 -18.27 -12.74
CA LEU A 445 15.70 -17.72 -13.25
C LEU A 445 15.11 -18.53 -14.41
N LEU A 446 15.94 -19.11 -15.28
CA LEU A 446 15.48 -20.00 -16.37
C LEU A 446 14.94 -21.34 -15.84
N SER A 447 15.50 -21.84 -14.72
CA SER A 447 15.08 -23.09 -14.08
C SER A 447 13.78 -22.93 -13.26
N GLU A 448 13.59 -21.77 -12.64
CA GLU A 448 12.40 -21.41 -11.84
C GLU A 448 11.18 -20.99 -12.70
N SER A 449 11.35 -20.83 -14.01
CA SER A 449 10.36 -20.17 -14.86
C SER A 449 9.23 -21.10 -15.34
N ASP A 450 8.01 -20.80 -14.89
CA ASP A 450 6.74 -21.35 -15.41
C ASP A 450 6.44 -20.94 -16.88
N ALA A 451 7.29 -20.13 -17.55
CA ALA A 451 6.99 -19.57 -18.86
C ALA A 451 7.06 -20.61 -19.99
N ARG A 452 6.04 -20.63 -20.86
CA ARG A 452 5.98 -21.61 -21.98
C ARG A 452 6.96 -21.31 -23.11
N THR A 453 7.39 -20.05 -23.23
CA THR A 453 8.33 -19.60 -24.27
C THR A 453 9.38 -18.64 -23.70
N LEU A 454 10.57 -18.64 -24.30
CA LEU A 454 11.64 -17.70 -23.99
C LEU A 454 11.20 -16.23 -24.10
N ARG A 455 10.38 -15.91 -25.09
CA ARG A 455 9.80 -14.57 -25.25
C ARG A 455 8.94 -14.18 -24.05
N GLN A 456 8.13 -15.10 -23.56
CA GLN A 456 7.30 -14.90 -22.37
C GLN A 456 8.13 -14.84 -21.10
N PHE A 457 9.18 -15.66 -20.97
CA PHE A 457 10.14 -15.57 -19.86
C PHE A 457 10.77 -14.19 -19.77
N ILE A 458 11.36 -13.70 -20.87
CA ILE A 458 12.07 -12.41 -20.91
C ILE A 458 11.14 -11.26 -20.53
N VAL A 459 9.92 -11.21 -21.08
CA VAL A 459 8.93 -10.15 -20.81
C VAL A 459 8.33 -10.22 -19.39
N ASN A 460 8.19 -11.41 -18.81
CA ASN A 460 7.62 -11.58 -17.48
C ASN A 460 8.63 -11.41 -16.35
N THR A 461 9.92 -11.68 -16.61
CA THR A 461 10.97 -11.77 -15.58
C THR A 461 11.77 -10.47 -15.47
N PHE A 462 12.00 -9.77 -16.58
CA PHE A 462 12.83 -8.56 -16.60
C PHE A 462 11.98 -7.31 -16.82
N ASP A 463 11.91 -6.47 -15.79
CA ASP A 463 11.07 -5.28 -15.81
C ASP A 463 11.49 -4.26 -16.89
N GLY A 464 10.47 -3.65 -17.49
CA GLY A 464 10.60 -2.71 -18.60
C GLY A 464 10.77 -3.34 -19.99
N LEU A 465 11.06 -4.64 -20.13
CA LEU A 465 11.20 -5.26 -21.45
C LEU A 465 9.86 -5.45 -22.16
N GLY A 466 9.62 -4.62 -23.17
CA GLY A 466 8.50 -4.81 -24.10
C GLY A 466 8.69 -6.06 -24.98
N PRO A 467 7.61 -6.58 -25.60
CA PRO A 467 7.69 -7.75 -26.47
C PRO A 467 8.67 -7.60 -27.64
N GLU A 468 8.77 -6.39 -28.21
CA GLU A 468 9.72 -6.04 -29.27
C GLU A 468 11.18 -6.04 -28.81
N ALA A 469 11.43 -5.76 -27.52
CA ALA A 469 12.76 -5.82 -26.94
C ALA A 469 13.20 -7.28 -26.74
N ALA A 470 12.29 -8.14 -26.24
CA ALA A 470 12.51 -9.58 -26.18
C ALA A 470 12.75 -10.21 -27.56
N ASP A 471 11.99 -9.79 -28.59
CA ASP A 471 12.19 -10.26 -29.97
C ASP A 471 13.53 -9.82 -30.57
N ARG A 472 14.10 -8.67 -30.14
CA ARG A 472 15.46 -8.25 -30.51
C ARG A 472 16.54 -9.09 -29.81
N ILE A 473 16.42 -9.32 -28.51
CA ILE A 473 17.36 -10.18 -27.74
C ILE A 473 17.43 -11.57 -28.36
N LEU A 474 16.27 -12.18 -28.64
CA LEU A 474 16.21 -13.53 -29.20
C LEU A 474 16.75 -13.60 -30.64
N ARG A 475 16.59 -12.53 -31.43
CA ARG A 475 17.20 -12.43 -32.76
C ARG A 475 18.72 -12.36 -32.70
N GLU A 476 19.27 -11.56 -31.80
CA GLU A 476 20.72 -11.44 -31.58
C GLU A 476 21.32 -12.76 -31.07
N ALA A 477 20.65 -13.41 -30.11
CA ALA A 477 21.00 -14.73 -29.59
C ALA A 477 20.86 -15.87 -30.65
N LYS A 478 20.29 -15.57 -31.83
CA LYS A 478 19.95 -16.53 -32.91
C LYS A 478 19.02 -17.65 -32.42
N MET A 479 18.03 -17.30 -31.59
CA MET A 479 17.09 -18.22 -30.95
C MET A 479 15.65 -18.09 -31.48
N GLY A 480 14.93 -19.21 -31.49
CA GLY A 480 13.50 -19.25 -31.82
C GLY A 480 12.63 -18.72 -30.68
N THR A 481 11.65 -17.87 -31.01
CA THR A 481 10.76 -17.21 -30.03
C THR A 481 9.81 -18.16 -29.27
N ARG A 482 9.71 -19.42 -29.69
CA ARG A 482 8.81 -20.45 -29.10
C ARG A 482 9.57 -21.57 -28.36
N ILE A 483 10.87 -21.45 -28.13
CA ILE A 483 11.65 -22.40 -27.31
C ILE A 483 11.22 -22.26 -25.85
N SER A 484 11.06 -23.36 -25.12
CA SER A 484 10.76 -23.33 -23.68
C SER A 484 12.05 -23.10 -22.86
N PRO A 485 12.03 -22.24 -21.82
CA PRO A 485 13.18 -21.97 -20.95
C PRO A 485 13.89 -23.23 -20.44
N SER A 486 13.12 -24.22 -19.99
CA SER A 486 13.62 -25.49 -19.44
C SER A 486 14.39 -26.38 -20.43
N LYS A 487 14.41 -26.03 -21.73
CA LYS A 487 15.12 -26.79 -22.77
C LYS A 487 16.47 -26.19 -23.18
N LEU A 488 16.89 -25.09 -22.57
CA LEU A 488 18.18 -24.44 -22.85
C LEU A 488 19.34 -25.20 -22.21
N LYS A 489 20.45 -25.32 -22.95
CA LYS A 489 21.71 -25.90 -22.46
C LYS A 489 22.72 -24.78 -22.19
N GLY A 490 23.80 -25.05 -21.45
CA GLY A 490 24.79 -24.04 -21.06
C GLY A 490 25.27 -23.11 -22.20
N LYS A 491 25.62 -23.68 -23.37
CA LYS A 491 26.04 -22.90 -24.56
C LYS A 491 24.93 -22.07 -25.20
N ASP A 492 23.66 -22.35 -24.90
CA ASP A 492 22.53 -21.53 -25.31
C ASP A 492 22.29 -20.43 -24.27
N ILE A 493 22.38 -20.75 -22.97
CA ILE A 493 22.30 -19.78 -21.87
C ILE A 493 23.40 -18.71 -22.01
N GLU A 494 24.64 -19.08 -22.35
CA GLU A 494 25.72 -18.13 -22.67
C GLU A 494 25.36 -17.20 -23.82
N ARG A 495 24.89 -17.73 -24.95
CA ARG A 495 24.47 -16.91 -26.11
C ARG A 495 23.29 -15.99 -25.79
N LEU A 496 22.38 -16.42 -24.92
CA LEU A 496 21.29 -15.58 -24.43
C LEU A 496 21.80 -14.49 -23.49
N HIS A 497 22.74 -14.82 -22.59
CA HIS A 497 23.39 -13.88 -21.66
C HIS A 497 24.18 -12.80 -22.39
N ASP A 498 25.00 -13.19 -23.38
CA ASP A 498 25.75 -12.26 -24.22
C ASP A 498 24.82 -11.35 -25.03
N ALA A 499 23.76 -11.88 -25.62
CA ALA A 499 22.75 -11.07 -26.31
C ALA A 499 22.04 -10.11 -25.35
N MET A 500 21.68 -10.56 -24.15
CA MET A 500 21.08 -9.73 -23.10
C MET A 500 22.00 -8.59 -22.66
N ARG A 501 23.33 -8.78 -22.68
CA ARG A 501 24.33 -7.74 -22.39
C ARG A 501 24.53 -6.74 -23.54
N HIS A 502 24.67 -7.22 -24.77
CA HIS A 502 25.14 -6.38 -25.89
C HIS A 502 24.01 -5.70 -26.69
N VAL A 503 22.77 -6.20 -26.64
CA VAL A 503 21.65 -5.55 -27.34
C VAL A 503 21.32 -4.20 -26.67
N ASN A 504 21.32 -3.13 -27.47
CA ASN A 504 20.90 -1.81 -27.02
C ASN A 504 19.36 -1.73 -26.94
N LEU A 505 18.83 -1.88 -25.73
CA LEU A 505 17.38 -2.03 -25.47
C LEU A 505 16.63 -0.69 -25.34
N SER A 506 17.34 0.44 -25.44
CA SER A 506 16.83 1.79 -25.14
C SER A 506 15.58 2.21 -25.95
N GLU A 507 15.38 1.68 -27.16
CA GLU A 507 14.23 2.02 -28.00
C GLU A 507 12.98 1.15 -27.74
N GLY A 508 13.08 0.06 -26.98
CA GLY A 508 11.98 -0.89 -26.73
C GLY A 508 11.65 -1.12 -25.27
N GLN A 509 12.40 -0.51 -24.36
CA GLN A 509 12.07 -0.49 -22.94
C GLN A 509 10.88 0.45 -22.70
N SER A 510 9.86 0.01 -21.98
CA SER A 510 8.77 0.88 -21.53
C SER A 510 9.18 1.60 -20.24
N MET A 511 8.77 2.87 -20.10
CA MET A 511 9.02 3.65 -18.87
C MET A 511 8.49 2.91 -17.65
N GLN A 512 9.36 2.69 -16.66
CA GLN A 512 9.00 2.15 -15.36
C GLN A 512 8.37 3.26 -14.50
N VAL A 513 7.25 2.97 -13.85
CA VAL A 513 6.51 3.93 -13.02
C VAL A 513 6.46 3.45 -11.58
N LEU A 514 7.31 4.03 -10.73
CA LEU A 514 7.30 3.79 -9.29
C LEU A 514 6.27 4.74 -8.65
N ARG A 515 5.34 4.19 -7.87
CA ARG A 515 4.18 4.92 -7.34
C ARG A 515 4.20 4.84 -5.82
N TYR A 516 4.14 5.97 -5.14
CA TYR A 516 4.20 6.04 -3.69
C TYR A 516 3.07 6.89 -3.12
N ALA A 517 2.50 6.43 -2.01
CA ALA A 517 1.55 7.17 -1.20
C ALA A 517 2.04 7.19 0.25
N ASN A 518 2.27 8.36 0.83
CA ASN A 518 2.82 8.53 2.18
C ASN A 518 4.09 7.68 2.44
N ARG A 519 5.06 7.72 1.52
CA ARG A 519 6.28 6.89 1.48
C ARG A 519 6.07 5.36 1.37
N VAL A 520 4.84 4.87 1.23
CA VAL A 520 4.53 3.46 1.00
C VAL A 520 4.50 3.15 -0.50
N PRO A 521 5.24 2.14 -0.99
CA PRO A 521 5.15 1.65 -2.37
C PRO A 521 3.77 1.12 -2.75
N LEU A 522 3.34 1.38 -3.99
CA LEU A 522 2.11 0.86 -4.58
C LEU A 522 2.47 -0.07 -5.76
N GLN A 523 2.37 -1.38 -5.57
CA GLN A 523 2.76 -2.35 -6.61
C GLN A 523 1.60 -2.78 -7.52
N PHE A 524 0.40 -3.06 -6.98
CA PHE A 524 -0.71 -3.61 -7.76
C PHE A 524 -1.65 -2.54 -8.36
N GLN A 525 -2.58 -2.96 -9.22
CA GLN A 525 -3.62 -2.09 -9.83
C GLN A 525 -3.09 -0.85 -10.60
N GLN A 526 -1.91 -0.96 -11.23
CA GLN A 526 -1.26 0.18 -11.90
C GLN A 526 -2.16 0.92 -12.91
N SER A 527 -2.98 0.21 -13.70
CA SER A 527 -3.90 0.81 -14.69
C SER A 527 -5.02 1.66 -14.08
N ALA A 528 -5.47 1.34 -12.86
CA ALA A 528 -6.51 2.08 -12.14
C ALA A 528 -5.97 3.34 -11.43
N CYS A 529 -4.65 3.48 -11.31
CA CYS A 529 -4.02 4.53 -10.53
C CYS A 529 -3.87 5.85 -11.30
N ALA A 530 -4.31 6.94 -10.67
CA ALA A 530 -4.20 8.32 -11.15
C ALA A 530 -2.78 8.68 -11.63
N VAL A 531 -1.75 8.22 -10.90
CA VAL A 531 -0.34 8.40 -11.28
C VAL A 531 -0.04 7.84 -12.68
N THR A 532 -0.36 6.57 -12.94
CA THR A 532 -0.12 5.91 -14.22
C THR A 532 -0.93 6.56 -15.34
N GLN A 533 -2.16 6.96 -15.05
CA GLN A 533 -3.04 7.67 -15.99
C GLN A 533 -2.49 9.07 -16.33
N ALA A 534 -1.89 9.78 -15.36
CA ALA A 534 -1.23 11.06 -15.59
C ALA A 534 0.07 10.90 -16.40
N VAL A 535 0.86 9.85 -16.17
CA VAL A 535 2.07 9.53 -16.95
C VAL A 535 1.70 9.18 -18.40
N ALA A 536 0.77 8.26 -18.61
CA ALA A 536 0.34 7.84 -19.96
C ALA A 536 -0.45 8.94 -20.71
N GLY A 537 -1.15 9.81 -19.99
CA GLY A 537 -1.90 10.94 -20.54
C GLY A 537 -1.05 12.19 -20.85
N LEU A 538 0.19 12.27 -20.36
CA LEU A 538 1.13 13.33 -20.74
C LEU A 538 1.76 13.01 -22.09
N ASN A 539 1.90 14.01 -22.96
CA ASN A 539 2.64 13.89 -24.22
C ASN A 539 4.14 14.07 -23.94
N TRP A 540 4.91 12.98 -24.00
CA TRP A 540 6.35 13.00 -23.71
C TRP A 540 7.25 13.30 -24.91
N ARG A 541 6.70 13.36 -26.13
CA ARG A 541 7.46 13.64 -27.35
C ARG A 541 8.23 14.97 -27.30
N PRO A 542 7.67 16.10 -26.78
CA PRO A 542 8.41 17.35 -26.61
C PRO A 542 9.58 17.25 -25.62
N TYR A 543 9.58 16.24 -24.73
CA TYR A 543 10.66 15.97 -23.78
C TYR A 543 11.71 14.98 -24.33
N GLY A 544 11.61 14.60 -25.60
CA GLY A 544 12.59 13.80 -26.32
C GLY A 544 12.29 12.30 -26.40
N LEU A 545 11.15 11.84 -25.87
CA LEU A 545 10.79 10.41 -25.79
C LEU A 545 9.91 9.94 -26.95
N SER A 546 9.98 8.64 -27.25
CA SER A 546 8.97 8.00 -28.10
C SER A 546 7.74 7.62 -27.27
N GLN A 547 6.55 7.67 -27.86
CA GLN A 547 5.29 7.33 -27.20
C GLN A 547 4.22 7.03 -28.26
N SER A 548 3.41 5.98 -28.08
CA SER A 548 2.18 5.76 -28.86
C SER A 548 0.97 6.36 -28.12
N ARG A 549 -0.19 6.51 -28.76
CA ARG A 549 -1.32 7.25 -28.17
C ARG A 549 -1.82 6.58 -26.88
N ASN A 550 -1.90 7.35 -25.79
CA ASN A 550 -2.36 6.92 -24.46
C ASN A 550 -1.56 5.73 -23.84
N SER A 551 -0.32 5.55 -24.26
CA SER A 551 0.60 4.53 -23.71
C SER A 551 1.64 5.17 -22.78
N LEU A 552 2.33 4.34 -22.00
CA LEU A 552 3.59 4.75 -21.35
C LEU A 552 4.64 5.01 -22.45
N PRO A 553 5.47 6.05 -22.32
CA PRO A 553 6.54 6.32 -23.29
C PRO A 553 7.61 5.23 -23.28
N SER A 554 8.27 5.06 -24.43
CA SER A 554 9.42 4.17 -24.58
C SER A 554 10.72 4.92 -24.31
N GLY A 555 11.59 4.30 -23.52
CA GLY A 555 12.91 4.79 -23.13
C GLY A 555 13.42 4.10 -21.85
N PRO A 556 14.74 4.09 -21.61
CA PRO A 556 15.34 3.61 -20.37
C PRO A 556 15.12 4.64 -19.26
N ILE A 557 13.89 4.67 -18.72
CA ILE A 557 13.42 5.74 -17.83
C ILE A 557 12.60 5.15 -16.70
N THR A 558 12.95 5.54 -15.49
CA THR A 558 12.19 5.25 -14.28
C THR A 558 11.67 6.56 -13.72
N VAL A 559 10.35 6.73 -13.70
CA VAL A 559 9.69 7.87 -13.07
C VAL A 559 9.10 7.44 -11.73
N MET A 560 9.53 8.13 -10.67
CA MET A 560 9.00 8.01 -9.32
C MET A 560 8.00 9.14 -9.09
N VAL A 561 6.83 8.81 -8.56
CA VAL A 561 5.83 9.80 -8.14
C VAL A 561 5.36 9.49 -6.72
N HIS A 562 5.52 10.46 -5.83
CA HIS A 562 5.07 10.41 -4.45
C HIS A 562 3.90 11.36 -4.22
N MET A 563 2.86 10.87 -3.56
CA MET A 563 1.78 11.68 -3.00
C MET A 563 1.85 11.62 -1.47
N ALA A 564 2.18 12.75 -0.84
CA ALA A 564 2.06 12.96 0.59
C ALA A 564 0.68 13.56 0.92
N SER A 565 -0.07 12.98 1.86
CA SER A 565 -1.38 13.50 2.29
C SER A 565 -1.81 12.97 3.67
N VAL A 566 -2.61 13.75 4.40
CA VAL A 566 -3.25 13.30 5.65
C VAL A 566 -4.18 12.10 5.40
N TRP A 567 -4.90 12.15 4.28
CA TRP A 567 -5.72 11.07 3.79
C TRP A 567 -5.38 10.87 2.31
N VAL A 568 -5.11 9.64 1.89
CA VAL A 568 -4.87 9.32 0.48
C VAL A 568 -6.15 8.70 -0.08
N PRO A 569 -6.70 9.21 -1.19
CA PRO A 569 -7.95 8.69 -1.74
C PRO A 569 -7.66 7.44 -2.55
N PHE A 570 -7.68 6.29 -1.90
CA PHE A 570 -7.49 5.00 -2.57
C PHE A 570 -8.74 4.56 -3.34
N THR A 571 -8.55 3.78 -4.41
CA THR A 571 -9.65 3.17 -5.18
C THR A 571 -10.36 2.02 -4.45
N SER A 572 -9.71 1.45 -3.43
CA SER A 572 -10.18 0.30 -2.64
C SER A 572 -9.47 0.22 -1.29
N GLU A 573 -10.05 -0.50 -0.33
CA GLU A 573 -9.49 -0.70 1.03
C GLU A 573 -8.12 -1.41 1.04
N SER A 574 -7.74 -2.11 -0.04
CA SER A 574 -6.39 -2.69 -0.19
C SER A 574 -5.29 -1.64 -0.46
N LYS A 575 -5.64 -0.37 -0.68
CA LYS A 575 -4.69 0.75 -0.82
C LYS A 575 -3.65 0.61 -1.96
N GLU A 576 -4.05 0.04 -3.10
CA GLU A 576 -3.14 -0.26 -4.22
C GLU A 576 -3.03 0.84 -5.29
N ALA A 577 -4.02 1.72 -5.38
CA ALA A 577 -4.09 2.76 -6.40
C ALA A 577 -4.76 4.03 -5.86
N VAL A 578 -4.21 5.19 -6.25
CA VAL A 578 -4.76 6.52 -5.97
C VAL A 578 -5.87 6.83 -6.98
N ALA A 579 -7.01 7.32 -6.53
CA ALA A 579 -8.15 7.69 -7.36
C ALA A 579 -7.94 9.03 -8.10
N ALA A 580 -8.49 9.13 -9.31
CA ALA A 580 -8.25 10.24 -10.23
C ALA A 580 -9.16 11.47 -9.98
N TYR A 581 -8.89 12.22 -8.91
CA TYR A 581 -9.54 13.51 -8.67
C TYR A 581 -8.95 14.63 -9.55
N PRO A 582 -9.74 15.60 -10.05
CA PRO A 582 -9.26 16.67 -10.92
C PRO A 582 -8.09 17.48 -10.36
N GLU A 583 -8.12 17.79 -9.06
CA GLU A 583 -7.10 18.54 -8.33
C GLU A 583 -5.77 17.77 -8.27
N ILE A 584 -5.86 16.46 -8.00
CA ILE A 584 -4.71 15.55 -7.96
C ILE A 584 -4.12 15.37 -9.36
N MET A 585 -4.96 15.11 -10.37
CA MET A 585 -4.54 14.95 -11.77
C MET A 585 -3.89 16.23 -12.33
N LYS A 586 -4.30 17.41 -11.86
CA LYS A 586 -3.66 18.69 -12.20
C LYS A 586 -2.23 18.75 -11.67
N GLU A 587 -2.00 18.54 -10.37
CA GLU A 587 -0.65 18.65 -9.80
C GLU A 587 0.27 17.49 -10.22
N LEU A 588 -0.26 16.28 -10.42
CA LEU A 588 0.47 15.17 -11.08
C LEU A 588 1.01 15.60 -12.44
N ARG A 589 0.17 16.18 -13.30
CA ARG A 589 0.59 16.66 -14.62
C ARG A 589 1.66 17.75 -14.52
N LEU A 590 1.50 18.71 -13.60
CA LEU A 590 2.46 19.80 -13.42
C LEU A 590 3.82 19.32 -12.87
N GLY A 591 3.84 18.30 -12.01
CA GLY A 591 5.06 17.64 -11.52
C GLY A 591 5.79 16.89 -12.63
N LEU A 592 5.07 16.06 -13.38
CA LEU A 592 5.62 15.30 -14.52
C LEU A 592 6.18 16.23 -15.60
N GLN A 593 5.50 17.35 -15.90
CA GLN A 593 6.01 18.38 -16.80
C GLN A 593 7.28 19.08 -16.29
N ALA A 594 7.45 19.21 -14.97
CA ALA A 594 8.64 19.85 -14.39
C ALA A 594 9.90 18.99 -14.60
N VAL A 595 9.84 17.69 -14.29
CA VAL A 595 10.96 16.76 -14.59
C VAL A 595 11.12 16.53 -16.09
N GLY A 596 10.02 16.47 -16.86
CA GLY A 596 10.06 16.33 -18.32
C GLY A 596 10.80 17.48 -19.01
N ARG A 597 10.64 18.73 -18.56
CA ARG A 597 11.45 19.87 -19.04
C ARG A 597 12.94 19.70 -18.73
N LYS A 598 13.29 19.30 -17.50
CA LYS A 598 14.70 19.04 -17.09
C LYS A 598 15.32 17.94 -17.98
N LEU A 599 14.59 16.85 -18.24
CA LEU A 599 15.00 15.77 -19.14
C LEU A 599 15.18 16.24 -20.60
N GLY A 600 14.22 16.99 -21.14
CA GLY A 600 14.30 17.50 -22.51
C GLY A 600 15.52 18.39 -22.74
N MET A 601 15.90 19.21 -21.74
CA MET A 601 17.14 20.00 -21.78
C MET A 601 18.39 19.12 -21.84
N TYR A 602 18.46 18.06 -21.04
CA TYR A 602 19.56 17.09 -21.05
C TYR A 602 19.69 16.36 -22.40
N LEU A 603 18.59 15.81 -22.92
CA LEU A 603 18.59 15.09 -24.20
C LEU A 603 18.92 15.99 -25.40
N ASN A 604 18.42 17.23 -25.42
CA ASN A 604 18.75 18.19 -26.48
C ASN A 604 20.23 18.59 -26.42
N ARG A 605 20.82 18.76 -25.23
CA ARG A 605 22.27 18.99 -25.07
C ARG A 605 23.09 17.82 -25.63
N ARG A 606 22.73 16.57 -25.30
CA ARG A 606 23.40 15.37 -25.80
C ARG A 606 23.28 15.21 -27.32
N ARG A 607 22.10 15.48 -27.90
CA ARG A 607 21.88 15.48 -29.36
C ARG A 607 22.75 16.54 -30.07
N LYS A 608 22.84 17.76 -29.52
CA LYS A 608 23.70 18.82 -30.06
C LYS A 608 25.18 18.41 -30.06
N VAL A 609 25.69 17.90 -28.94
CA VAL A 609 27.08 17.41 -28.83
C VAL A 609 27.37 16.29 -29.84
N LYS A 610 26.44 15.34 -30.01
CA LYS A 610 26.57 14.27 -31.01
C LYS A 610 26.66 14.84 -32.44
N GLN A 611 25.77 15.77 -32.81
CA GLN A 611 25.78 16.41 -34.13
C GLN A 611 27.05 17.23 -34.39
N GLU A 612 27.61 17.89 -33.37
CA GLU A 612 28.88 18.61 -33.47
C GLU A 612 30.06 17.64 -33.67
N GLY A 613 30.06 16.49 -32.99
CA GLY A 613 31.05 15.43 -33.20
C GLY A 613 30.96 14.78 -34.59
N GLU A 614 29.75 14.48 -35.05
CA GLU A 614 29.51 13.95 -36.40
C GLU A 614 29.98 14.93 -37.47
N ARG A 615 29.69 16.23 -37.33
CA ARG A 615 30.22 17.29 -38.21
C ARG A 615 31.75 17.33 -38.22
N ARG A 616 32.40 17.31 -37.06
CA ARG A 616 33.88 17.28 -36.96
C ARG A 616 34.46 16.08 -37.70
N ASN A 617 33.89 14.89 -37.56
CA ASN A 617 34.35 13.68 -38.26
C ASN A 617 34.14 13.75 -39.78
N VAL A 618 33.17 14.53 -40.27
CA VAL A 618 32.99 14.79 -41.72
C VAL A 618 34.00 15.82 -42.24
N PHE A 619 34.43 16.79 -41.43
CA PHE A 619 35.44 17.79 -41.80
C PHE A 619 36.90 17.36 -41.55
N LEU A 620 37.12 16.21 -40.91
CA LEU A 620 38.44 15.60 -40.65
C LEU A 620 38.71 14.37 -41.55
N ARG A 621 37.86 14.13 -42.54
CA ARG A 621 38.05 13.20 -43.65
C ARG A 621 38.28 13.99 -44.94
#